data_AF-A0AAW3TQV3-F1
#
_entry.id   AF-A0AAW3TQV3-F1
#
_cell.length_a   1.000
_cell.length_b   1.000
_cell.length_c   1.000
_cell.angle_alpha   90.00
_cell.angle_beta   90.00
_cell.angle_gamma   90.00
#
_symmetry.space_group_name_H-M   'P 1'
#
loop_
_entity.id
_entity.type
_entity.pdbx_description
1 polymer ?
#
loop_
_entity_poly.entity_id
_entity_poly.type
_entity_poly.pdbx_seq_one_letter_code
_entity_poly.pdbx_strand_id
1 'polypeptide(L)'
;MMEDPSVEHYRAAVCGSVEAYRALREQALELGLAGEVSRLESLTAAECYAYLAASIGDAQDRRRLAGILIARADYRAMRGCTNPFFRMEAAHWLRGLADAGDVEAADQLDAMGVGPVWEEDRAQTELRTNILANFADAARGDLNALASMSENNLRSVADGDGRLEALVKAEQFARIGSFSGDPLMRMRLAGVVLLRREYELRDGGSRFRACWAANESVGLLLTLCNEGIADAWPPLANLIASLSRPEVALIAADIPEVLSVINPEGHA
;
A
#
# COMPACT_ATOMS: atom_id res chain seq x y z
N MET A 1 5.69 26.83 -3.06
CA MET A 1 5.54 25.49 -2.47
C MET A 1 5.47 24.55 -3.67
N MET A 2 6.55 23.83 -3.99
CA MET A 2 6.44 22.76 -5.00
C MET A 2 5.55 21.69 -4.40
N GLU A 3 4.48 21.29 -5.09
CA GLU A 3 3.71 20.13 -4.67
C GLU A 3 4.65 18.91 -4.61
N ASP A 4 4.51 18.09 -3.58
CA ASP A 4 5.24 16.82 -3.48
C ASP A 4 4.94 16.00 -4.76
N PRO A 5 5.96 15.62 -5.56
CA PRO A 5 5.75 14.88 -6.80
C PRO A 5 4.98 13.57 -6.60
N SER A 6 4.94 13.03 -5.38
CA SER A 6 4.10 11.88 -5.04
C SER A 6 2.60 12.15 -5.23
N VAL A 7 2.15 13.38 -4.98
CA VAL A 7 0.74 13.79 -5.09
C VAL A 7 0.27 13.74 -6.54
N GLU A 8 1.08 14.22 -7.49
CA GLU A 8 0.76 14.15 -8.91
C GLU A 8 0.66 12.70 -9.39
N HIS A 9 1.57 11.84 -8.93
CA HIS A 9 1.50 10.41 -9.24
C HIS A 9 0.24 9.78 -8.68
N TYR A 10 -0.18 10.05 -7.44
CA TYR A 10 -1.42 9.47 -6.93
C TYR A 10 -2.68 9.97 -7.66
N ARG A 11 -2.74 11.25 -8.03
CA ARG A 11 -3.83 11.82 -8.85
C ARG A 11 -3.89 11.16 -10.24
N ALA A 12 -2.74 10.87 -10.86
CA ALA A 12 -2.70 10.17 -12.15
C ALA A 12 -3.01 8.67 -11.99
N ALA A 13 -2.55 8.05 -10.90
CA ALA A 13 -2.76 6.63 -10.60
C ALA A 13 -4.23 6.31 -10.39
N VAL A 14 -4.99 7.14 -9.67
CA VAL A 14 -6.42 6.90 -9.47
C VAL A 14 -7.23 6.97 -10.79
N CYS A 15 -6.71 7.66 -11.80
CA CYS A 15 -7.25 7.69 -13.15
C CYS A 15 -6.71 6.57 -14.06
N GLY A 16 -5.96 5.61 -13.50
CA GLY A 16 -5.45 4.44 -14.19
C GLY A 16 -4.19 4.63 -15.03
N SER A 17 -3.34 5.59 -14.68
CA SER A 17 -2.05 5.80 -15.37
C SER A 17 -1.02 4.73 -15.00
N VAL A 18 -0.55 3.98 -16.01
CA VAL A 18 0.55 3.00 -15.86
C VAL A 18 1.85 3.68 -15.42
N GLU A 19 2.15 4.84 -16.00
CA GLU A 19 3.32 5.66 -15.71
C GLU A 19 3.32 6.11 -14.25
N ALA A 20 2.16 6.48 -13.72
CA ALA A 20 2.02 6.82 -12.31
C ALA A 20 2.29 5.62 -11.39
N TYR A 21 1.77 4.42 -11.72
CA TYR A 21 2.09 3.21 -10.96
C TYR A 21 3.58 2.86 -11.05
N ARG A 22 4.22 3.05 -12.21
CA ARG A 22 5.67 2.87 -12.38
C ARG A 22 6.45 3.85 -11.48
N ALA A 23 6.06 5.12 -11.45
CA ALA A 23 6.71 6.13 -10.63
C ALA A 23 6.56 5.85 -9.12
N LEU A 24 5.36 5.51 -8.67
CA LEU A 24 5.09 5.12 -7.28
C LEU A 24 5.87 3.86 -6.87
N ARG A 25 6.00 2.88 -7.78
CA ARG A 25 6.84 1.70 -7.58
C ARG A 25 8.31 2.07 -7.34
N GLU A 26 8.89 2.91 -8.20
CA GLU A 26 10.30 3.33 -8.03
C GLU A 26 10.49 4.14 -6.76
N GLN A 27 9.58 5.07 -6.45
CA GLN A 27 9.61 5.83 -5.20
C GLN A 27 9.58 4.91 -3.97
N ALA A 28 8.73 3.89 -3.97
CA ALA A 28 8.67 2.91 -2.88
C ALA A 28 10.01 2.16 -2.70
N LEU A 29 10.69 1.82 -3.80
CA LEU A 29 12.01 1.17 -3.76
C LEU A 29 13.09 2.14 -3.26
N GLU A 30 13.08 3.39 -3.72
CA GLU A 30 14.02 4.44 -3.30
C GLU A 30 13.93 4.72 -1.80
N LEU A 31 12.72 4.82 -1.23
CA LEU A 31 12.53 4.97 0.22
C LEU A 31 13.14 3.82 1.03
N GLY A 32 13.10 2.60 0.49
CA GLY A 32 13.75 1.44 1.10
C GLY A 32 15.28 1.49 1.00
N LEU A 33 15.83 1.97 -0.12
CA LEU A 33 17.27 2.15 -0.32
C LEU A 33 17.84 3.28 0.54
N ALA A 34 17.08 4.36 0.73
CA ALA A 34 17.41 5.48 1.60
C ALA A 34 17.29 5.13 3.09
N GLY A 35 16.65 4.01 3.44
CA GLY A 35 16.43 3.58 4.82
C GLY A 35 15.34 4.36 5.55
N GLU A 36 14.49 5.09 4.83
CA GLU A 36 13.36 5.84 5.39
C GLU A 36 12.24 4.90 5.86
N VAL A 37 12.07 3.79 5.15
CA VAL A 37 11.18 2.68 5.53
C VAL A 37 11.93 1.36 5.60
N SER A 38 11.34 0.37 6.27
CA SER A 38 11.95 -0.96 6.29
C SER A 38 11.98 -1.57 4.89
N ARG A 39 12.98 -2.42 4.61
CA ARG A 39 13.06 -3.12 3.32
C ARG A 39 11.80 -3.96 3.02
N LEU A 40 11.18 -4.53 4.05
CA LEU A 40 9.93 -5.29 3.91
C LEU A 40 8.78 -4.41 3.44
N GLU A 41 8.63 -3.24 4.07
CA GLU A 41 7.61 -2.26 3.75
C GLU A 41 7.80 -1.69 2.34
N SER A 42 9.03 -1.28 2.00
CA SER A 42 9.38 -0.81 0.65
C SER A 42 9.03 -1.84 -0.42
N LEU A 43 9.46 -3.09 -0.26
CA LEU A 43 9.15 -4.15 -1.23
C LEU A 43 7.66 -4.49 -1.28
N THR A 44 6.93 -4.33 -0.18
CA THR A 44 5.49 -4.59 -0.14
C THR A 44 4.70 -3.49 -0.85
N ALA A 45 5.06 -2.23 -0.65
CA ALA A 45 4.48 -1.11 -1.39
C ALA A 45 4.82 -1.20 -2.89
N ALA A 46 6.08 -1.49 -3.23
CA ALA A 46 6.52 -1.68 -4.61
C ALA A 46 5.77 -2.83 -5.30
N GLU A 47 5.50 -3.94 -4.59
CA GLU A 47 4.67 -5.03 -5.10
C GLU A 47 3.26 -4.55 -5.48
N CYS A 48 2.58 -3.77 -4.62
CA CYS A 48 1.23 -3.28 -4.93
C CYS A 48 1.21 -2.49 -6.24
N TYR A 49 2.13 -1.55 -6.40
CA TYR A 49 2.20 -0.73 -7.59
C TYR A 49 2.66 -1.52 -8.82
N ALA A 50 3.57 -2.48 -8.65
CA ALA A 50 4.00 -3.35 -9.73
C ALA A 50 2.88 -4.27 -10.22
N TYR A 51 2.00 -4.77 -9.34
CA TYR A 51 0.81 -5.50 -9.75
C TYR A 51 -0.15 -4.61 -10.55
N LEU A 52 -0.45 -3.41 -10.07
CA LEU A 52 -1.32 -2.47 -10.78
C LEU A 52 -0.75 -2.15 -12.18
N ALA A 53 0.56 -1.85 -12.26
CA ALA A 53 1.23 -1.62 -13.53
C ALA A 53 1.20 -2.86 -14.44
N ALA A 54 1.53 -4.06 -13.93
CA ALA A 54 1.58 -5.28 -14.73
C ALA A 54 0.21 -5.73 -15.25
N SER A 55 -0.88 -5.37 -14.57
CA SER A 55 -2.25 -5.73 -14.96
C SER A 55 -2.78 -4.99 -16.19
N ILE A 56 -2.23 -3.81 -16.50
CA ILE A 56 -2.65 -2.99 -17.65
C ILE A 56 -1.49 -2.52 -18.54
N GLY A 57 -0.26 -2.76 -18.10
CA GLY A 57 0.97 -2.40 -18.79
C GLY A 57 1.53 -3.51 -19.68
N ASP A 58 2.83 -3.43 -19.93
CA ASP A 58 3.51 -4.23 -20.95
C ASP A 58 4.37 -5.36 -20.36
N ALA A 59 5.17 -5.99 -21.22
CA ALA A 59 6.09 -7.05 -20.83
C ALA A 59 7.14 -6.58 -19.81
N GLN A 60 7.56 -5.33 -19.87
CA GLN A 60 8.52 -4.76 -18.92
C GLN A 60 7.91 -4.64 -17.53
N ASP A 61 6.63 -4.26 -17.41
CA ASP A 61 5.94 -4.20 -16.12
C ASP A 61 5.79 -5.58 -15.48
N ARG A 62 5.45 -6.60 -16.27
CA ARG A 62 5.40 -8.00 -15.80
C ARG A 62 6.77 -8.49 -15.33
N ARG A 63 7.85 -8.18 -16.06
CA ARG A 63 9.22 -8.52 -15.65
C ARG A 63 9.60 -7.82 -14.34
N ARG A 64 9.24 -6.53 -14.19
CA ARG A 64 9.51 -5.76 -12.97
C ARG A 64 8.77 -6.33 -11.76
N LEU A 65 7.51 -6.74 -11.92
CA LEU A 65 6.75 -7.43 -10.87
C LEU A 65 7.44 -8.74 -10.46
N ALA A 66 7.82 -9.58 -11.42
CA ALA A 66 8.53 -10.83 -11.13
C ALA A 66 9.82 -10.59 -10.32
N GLY A 67 10.62 -9.59 -10.70
CA GLY A 67 11.83 -9.21 -9.97
C GLY A 67 11.56 -8.77 -8.52
N ILE A 68 10.49 -8.00 -8.28
CA ILE A 68 10.09 -7.59 -6.93
C ILE A 68 9.64 -8.80 -6.09
N LEU A 69 8.86 -9.70 -6.68
CA LEU A 69 8.40 -10.93 -6.02
C LEU A 69 9.58 -11.84 -5.63
N ILE A 70 10.58 -11.99 -6.50
CA ILE A 70 11.83 -12.70 -6.19
C ILE A 70 12.55 -12.01 -5.03
N ALA A 71 12.73 -10.69 -5.08
CA ALA A 71 13.37 -9.94 -4.01
C ALA A 71 12.64 -10.07 -2.66
N ARG A 72 11.30 -10.15 -2.67
CA ARG A 72 10.49 -10.43 -1.47
C ARG A 72 10.70 -11.84 -0.96
N ALA A 73 10.72 -12.84 -1.84
CA ALA A 73 11.00 -14.21 -1.46
C ALA A 73 12.36 -14.35 -0.79
N ASP A 74 13.39 -13.74 -1.39
CA ASP A 74 14.76 -13.78 -0.88
C ASP A 74 14.88 -13.06 0.45
N TYR A 75 14.26 -11.88 0.60
CA TYR A 75 14.24 -11.16 1.87
C TYR A 75 13.60 -11.98 2.99
N ARG A 76 12.46 -12.65 2.72
CA ARG A 76 11.81 -13.53 3.71
C ARG A 76 12.65 -14.77 4.02
N ALA A 77 13.28 -15.38 3.01
CA ALA A 77 14.17 -16.52 3.20
C ALA A 77 15.37 -16.16 4.10
N MET A 78 15.97 -14.98 3.92
CA MET A 78 17.04 -14.46 4.80
C MET A 78 16.58 -14.31 6.27
N ARG A 79 15.28 -14.14 6.50
CA ARG A 79 14.67 -14.04 7.85
C ARG A 79 14.19 -15.40 8.39
N GLY A 80 14.45 -16.50 7.68
CA GLY A 80 14.02 -17.84 8.08
C GLY A 80 12.56 -18.17 7.73
N CYS A 81 11.89 -17.33 6.95
CA CYS A 81 10.51 -17.54 6.51
C CYS A 81 10.49 -17.96 5.05
N THR A 82 10.41 -19.26 4.77
CA THR A 82 10.28 -19.78 3.40
C THR A 82 8.81 -19.89 3.03
N ASN A 83 8.28 -18.86 2.35
CA ASN A 83 6.96 -18.94 1.73
C ASN A 83 7.16 -19.12 0.20
N PRO A 84 6.77 -20.27 -0.39
CA PRO A 84 6.97 -20.54 -1.80
C PRO A 84 6.12 -19.64 -2.71
N PHE A 85 5.05 -19.02 -2.18
CA PHE A 85 4.08 -18.23 -2.94
C PHE A 85 4.74 -17.19 -3.84
N PHE A 86 5.66 -16.38 -3.34
CA PHE A 86 6.25 -15.31 -4.15
C PHE A 86 7.15 -15.83 -5.27
N ARG A 87 7.91 -16.91 -5.04
CA ARG A 87 8.71 -17.52 -6.10
C ARG A 87 7.81 -18.16 -7.14
N MET A 88 6.73 -18.79 -6.71
CA MET A 88 5.73 -19.37 -7.60
C MET A 88 5.03 -18.33 -8.46
N GLU A 89 4.63 -17.23 -7.85
CA GLU A 89 4.01 -16.12 -8.54
C GLU A 89 4.98 -15.45 -9.53
N ALA A 90 6.24 -15.22 -9.13
CA ALA A 90 7.26 -14.70 -10.02
C ALA A 90 7.49 -15.60 -11.24
N ALA A 91 7.59 -16.91 -11.01
CA ALA A 91 7.75 -17.89 -12.09
C ALA A 91 6.56 -17.89 -13.05
N HIS A 92 5.33 -17.70 -12.54
CA HIS A 92 4.16 -17.59 -13.40
C HIS A 92 4.26 -16.40 -14.36
N TRP A 93 4.62 -15.21 -13.85
CA TRP A 93 4.80 -14.02 -14.69
C TRP A 93 5.92 -14.20 -15.72
N LEU A 94 7.06 -14.78 -15.32
CA LEU A 94 8.17 -15.03 -16.24
C LEU A 94 7.81 -16.08 -17.29
N ARG A 95 7.01 -17.09 -16.95
CA ARG A 95 6.56 -18.11 -17.91
C ARG A 95 5.69 -17.52 -19.00
N GLY A 96 4.73 -16.67 -18.64
CA GLY A 96 3.92 -15.97 -19.63
C GLY A 96 4.76 -15.10 -20.59
N LEU A 97 5.88 -14.54 -20.12
CA LEU A 97 6.83 -13.81 -20.95
C LEU A 97 7.68 -14.74 -21.83
N ALA A 98 8.22 -15.81 -21.26
CA ALA A 98 9.04 -16.79 -21.98
C ALA A 98 8.25 -17.49 -23.10
N ASP A 99 6.99 -17.86 -22.83
CA ASP A 99 6.07 -18.43 -23.82
C ASP A 99 5.76 -17.44 -24.96
N ALA A 100 5.85 -16.13 -24.68
CA ALA A 100 5.73 -15.07 -25.67
C ALA A 100 7.05 -14.76 -26.41
N GLY A 101 8.13 -15.48 -26.13
CA GLY A 101 9.44 -15.35 -26.79
C GLY A 101 10.45 -14.47 -26.06
N ASP A 102 10.22 -14.12 -24.80
CA ASP A 102 11.15 -13.32 -23.99
C ASP A 102 12.32 -14.17 -23.45
N VAL A 103 13.48 -14.05 -24.10
CA VAL A 103 14.69 -14.83 -23.77
C VAL A 103 15.17 -14.55 -22.34
N GLU A 104 15.11 -13.30 -21.88
CA GLU A 104 15.56 -12.96 -20.52
C GLU A 104 14.66 -13.58 -19.46
N ALA A 105 13.34 -13.65 -19.72
CA ALA A 105 12.42 -14.33 -18.82
C ALA A 105 12.68 -15.84 -18.76
N ALA A 106 13.05 -16.47 -19.89
CA ALA A 106 13.46 -17.88 -19.93
C ALA A 106 14.74 -18.11 -19.10
N ASP A 107 15.77 -17.28 -19.29
CA ASP A 107 17.02 -17.37 -18.51
C ASP A 107 16.76 -17.21 -16.99
N GLN A 108 15.85 -16.30 -16.60
CA GLN A 108 15.48 -16.11 -15.20
C GLN A 108 14.72 -17.32 -14.63
N LEU A 109 13.83 -17.96 -15.40
CA LEU A 109 13.16 -19.19 -14.98
C LEU A 109 14.14 -20.34 -14.75
N ASP A 110 15.10 -20.50 -15.66
CA ASP A 110 16.17 -21.50 -15.55
C ASP A 110 17.02 -21.25 -14.30
N ALA A 111 17.38 -19.99 -14.04
CA ALA A 111 18.10 -19.60 -12.83
C ALA A 111 17.32 -19.86 -11.53
N MET A 112 15.99 -19.77 -11.56
CA MET A 112 15.12 -20.11 -10.43
C MET A 112 14.98 -21.63 -10.21
N GLY A 113 15.42 -22.45 -11.16
CA GLY A 113 15.29 -23.92 -11.10
C GLY A 113 13.84 -24.41 -11.24
N VAL A 114 12.95 -23.61 -11.82
CA VAL A 114 11.53 -23.95 -11.97
C VAL A 114 11.32 -24.70 -13.28
N GLY A 115 11.15 -26.02 -13.20
CA GLY A 115 10.93 -26.89 -14.36
C GLY A 115 9.59 -26.66 -15.09
N PRO A 116 9.38 -27.28 -16.28
CA PRO A 116 8.30 -26.95 -17.22
C PRO A 116 6.87 -27.24 -16.71
N VAL A 117 6.68 -28.11 -15.72
CA VAL A 117 5.36 -28.35 -15.11
C VAL A 117 5.50 -28.23 -13.61
N TRP A 118 4.91 -27.17 -13.05
CA TRP A 118 4.77 -27.04 -11.61
C TRP A 118 3.33 -27.41 -11.27
N GLU A 119 3.11 -28.60 -10.71
CA GLU A 119 1.75 -29.11 -10.42
C GLU A 119 0.98 -28.21 -9.44
N GLU A 120 1.69 -27.46 -8.59
CA GLU A 120 1.13 -26.43 -7.70
C GLU A 120 0.48 -25.26 -8.46
N ASP A 121 0.86 -25.00 -9.72
CA ASP A 121 0.37 -23.88 -10.52
C ASP A 121 -1.11 -24.06 -10.91
N ARG A 122 -1.58 -25.30 -11.18
CA ARG A 122 -2.96 -25.55 -11.61
C ARG A 122 -4.00 -25.24 -10.55
N ALA A 123 -3.76 -25.62 -9.30
CA ALA A 123 -4.69 -25.34 -8.19
C ALA A 123 -4.71 -23.84 -7.82
N GLN A 124 -3.60 -23.14 -8.05
CA GLN A 124 -3.47 -21.70 -7.80
C GLN A 124 -4.00 -20.83 -8.95
N THR A 125 -4.19 -21.38 -10.15
CA THR A 125 -4.57 -20.63 -11.36
C THR A 125 -5.92 -19.92 -11.24
N GLU A 126 -6.95 -20.57 -10.68
CA GLU A 126 -8.28 -19.95 -10.50
C GLU A 126 -8.26 -18.83 -9.45
N LEU A 127 -7.61 -19.07 -8.30
CA LEU A 127 -7.42 -18.06 -7.26
C LEU A 127 -6.64 -16.85 -7.80
N ARG A 128 -5.57 -17.11 -8.56
CA ARG A 128 -4.76 -16.08 -9.22
C ARG A 128 -5.58 -15.28 -10.23
N THR A 129 -6.40 -15.95 -11.05
CA THR A 129 -7.26 -15.29 -12.04
C THR A 129 -8.19 -14.26 -11.38
N ASN A 130 -8.80 -14.63 -10.25
CA ASN A 130 -9.66 -13.72 -9.49
C ASN A 130 -8.89 -12.55 -8.85
N ILE A 131 -7.70 -12.81 -8.31
CA ILE A 131 -6.83 -11.76 -7.74
C ILE A 131 -6.39 -10.78 -8.84
N LEU A 132 -5.97 -11.29 -10.00
CA LEU A 132 -5.50 -10.47 -11.12
C LEU A 132 -6.63 -9.65 -11.75
N ALA A 133 -7.86 -10.17 -11.80
CA ALA A 133 -9.02 -9.42 -12.25
C ALA A 133 -9.25 -8.17 -11.37
N ASN A 134 -9.22 -8.32 -10.04
CA ASN A 134 -9.36 -7.19 -9.11
C ASN A 134 -8.24 -6.16 -9.29
N PHE A 135 -6.99 -6.61 -9.47
CA PHE A 135 -5.89 -5.69 -9.76
C PHE A 135 -6.08 -4.96 -11.10
N ALA A 136 -6.60 -5.63 -12.12
CA ALA A 136 -6.84 -5.01 -13.42
C ALA A 136 -7.96 -3.96 -13.37
N ASP A 137 -9.03 -4.23 -12.63
CA ASP A 137 -10.12 -3.27 -12.43
C ASP A 137 -9.66 -2.06 -11.62
N ALA A 138 -8.96 -2.31 -10.50
CA ALA A 138 -8.34 -1.26 -9.69
C ALA A 138 -7.34 -0.44 -10.51
N ALA A 139 -6.52 -1.10 -11.33
CA ALA A 139 -5.54 -0.42 -12.19
C ALA A 139 -6.18 0.50 -13.22
N ARG A 140 -7.43 0.23 -13.64
CA ARG A 140 -8.21 1.10 -14.55
C ARG A 140 -9.01 2.19 -13.82
N GLY A 141 -8.80 2.35 -12.51
CA GLY A 141 -9.44 3.38 -11.70
C GLY A 141 -10.76 2.95 -11.05
N ASP A 142 -11.07 1.65 -10.98
CA ASP A 142 -12.23 1.17 -10.23
C ASP A 142 -12.01 1.33 -8.71
N LEU A 143 -12.74 2.28 -8.11
CA LEU A 143 -12.67 2.57 -6.69
C LEU A 143 -13.22 1.44 -5.82
N ASN A 144 -14.19 0.66 -6.31
CA ASN A 144 -14.72 -0.50 -5.58
C ASN A 144 -13.69 -1.62 -5.53
N ALA A 145 -12.94 -1.82 -6.61
CA ALA A 145 -11.83 -2.77 -6.64
C ALA A 145 -10.73 -2.34 -5.64
N LEU A 146 -10.32 -1.06 -5.65
CA LEU A 146 -9.36 -0.52 -4.67
C LEU A 146 -9.85 -0.66 -3.23
N ALA A 147 -11.12 -0.35 -2.96
CA ALA A 147 -11.74 -0.51 -1.65
C ALA A 147 -11.75 -1.97 -1.19
N SER A 148 -12.21 -2.89 -2.05
CA SER A 148 -12.25 -4.32 -1.77
C SER A 148 -10.86 -4.88 -1.47
N MET A 149 -9.85 -4.50 -2.26
CA MET A 149 -8.47 -4.89 -2.04
C MET A 149 -7.93 -4.37 -0.70
N SER A 150 -8.23 -3.13 -0.34
CA SER A 150 -7.87 -2.57 0.96
C SER A 150 -8.53 -3.36 2.11
N GLU A 151 -9.83 -3.65 2.03
CA GLU A 151 -10.55 -4.41 3.05
C GLU A 151 -10.06 -5.84 3.21
N ASN A 152 -9.79 -6.53 2.10
CA ASN A 152 -9.30 -7.90 2.14
C ASN A 152 -7.96 -7.98 2.88
N ASN A 153 -7.07 -6.99 2.69
CA ASN A 153 -5.82 -6.91 3.45
C ASN A 153 -6.06 -6.55 4.92
N LEU A 154 -7.01 -5.65 5.23
CA LEU A 154 -7.36 -5.36 6.62
C LEU A 154 -7.95 -6.56 7.37
N ARG A 155 -8.66 -7.47 6.69
CA ARG A 155 -9.10 -8.73 7.31
C ARG A 155 -7.91 -9.61 7.71
N SER A 156 -6.89 -9.69 6.86
CA SER A 156 -5.65 -10.43 7.19
C SER A 156 -4.90 -9.83 8.40
N VAL A 157 -5.01 -8.51 8.64
CA VAL A 157 -4.47 -7.88 9.86
C VAL A 157 -5.10 -8.48 11.13
N ALA A 158 -6.40 -8.77 11.11
CA ALA A 158 -7.11 -9.35 12.25
C ALA A 158 -6.68 -10.79 12.54
N ASP A 159 -6.24 -11.52 11.50
CA ASP A 159 -5.81 -12.92 11.59
C ASP A 159 -4.36 -13.06 12.13
N GLY A 160 -3.63 -11.96 12.27
CA GLY A 160 -2.35 -11.89 13.00
C GLY A 160 -1.08 -12.26 12.22
N ASP A 161 -1.21 -12.87 11.03
CA ASP A 161 -0.06 -13.16 10.15
C ASP A 161 0.23 -11.99 9.19
N GLY A 162 1.51 -11.68 8.95
CA GLY A 162 1.92 -10.65 7.99
C GLY A 162 1.36 -9.24 8.27
N ARG A 163 1.05 -8.91 9.53
CA ARG A 163 0.33 -7.69 9.94
C ARG A 163 0.84 -6.40 9.30
N LEU A 164 2.16 -6.18 9.27
CA LEU A 164 2.76 -5.01 8.63
C LEU A 164 2.51 -5.01 7.13
N GLU A 165 2.71 -6.13 6.45
CA GLU A 165 2.56 -6.22 5.00
C GLU A 165 1.11 -5.98 4.61
N ALA A 166 0.16 -6.57 5.34
CA ALA A 166 -1.26 -6.34 5.15
C ALA A 166 -1.66 -4.86 5.35
N LEU A 167 -1.13 -4.19 6.38
CA LEU A 167 -1.33 -2.75 6.58
C LEU A 167 -0.75 -1.92 5.44
N VAL A 168 0.49 -2.20 5.01
CA VAL A 168 1.12 -1.49 3.89
C VAL A 168 0.30 -1.63 2.62
N LYS A 169 -0.16 -2.85 2.30
CA LYS A 169 -1.01 -3.10 1.13
C LYS A 169 -2.32 -2.33 1.22
N ALA A 170 -3.02 -2.44 2.35
CA ALA A 170 -4.27 -1.74 2.59
C ALA A 170 -4.11 -0.22 2.46
N GLU A 171 -2.99 0.31 2.96
CA GLU A 171 -2.66 1.74 2.93
C GLU A 171 -2.43 2.20 1.49
N GLN A 172 -1.64 1.46 0.69
CA GLN A 172 -1.36 1.89 -0.68
C GLN A 172 -2.62 1.93 -1.55
N PHE A 173 -3.53 0.96 -1.41
CA PHE A 173 -4.80 0.98 -2.16
C PHE A 173 -5.73 2.11 -1.70
N ALA A 174 -5.84 2.33 -0.39
CA ALA A 174 -6.62 3.44 0.16
C ALA A 174 -6.02 4.79 -0.26
N ARG A 175 -4.68 4.91 -0.27
CA ARG A 175 -3.94 6.11 -0.66
C ARG A 175 -4.22 6.48 -2.10
N ILE A 176 -4.10 5.54 -3.05
CA ILE A 176 -4.49 5.79 -4.46
C ILE A 176 -5.95 6.28 -4.53
N GLY A 177 -6.89 5.52 -3.95
CA GLY A 177 -8.30 5.86 -4.07
C GLY A 177 -8.69 7.17 -3.40
N SER A 178 -7.96 7.62 -2.38
CA SER A 178 -8.22 8.89 -1.68
C SER A 178 -8.09 10.11 -2.58
N PHE A 179 -7.32 10.02 -3.67
CA PHE A 179 -7.15 11.09 -4.65
C PHE A 179 -8.28 11.15 -5.70
N SER A 180 -9.27 10.26 -5.65
CA SER A 180 -10.46 10.30 -6.53
C SER A 180 -11.41 11.46 -6.22
N GLY A 181 -11.28 12.07 -5.04
CA GLY A 181 -12.25 13.02 -4.49
C GLY A 181 -13.38 12.34 -3.71
N ASP A 182 -13.54 11.01 -3.76
CA ASP A 182 -14.54 10.28 -2.98
C ASP A 182 -14.24 10.39 -1.46
N PRO A 183 -15.16 10.98 -0.67
CA PRO A 183 -15.01 11.05 0.78
C PRO A 183 -14.87 9.69 1.46
N LEU A 184 -15.48 8.63 0.93
CA LEU A 184 -15.38 7.28 1.50
C LEU A 184 -13.97 6.71 1.36
N MET A 185 -13.27 6.99 0.25
CA MET A 185 -11.90 6.56 0.07
C MET A 185 -10.93 7.32 0.98
N ARG A 186 -11.18 8.62 1.21
CA ARG A 186 -10.43 9.41 2.20
C ARG A 186 -10.69 8.95 3.63
N MET A 187 -11.93 8.63 3.99
CA MET A 187 -12.28 8.03 5.27
C MET A 187 -11.56 6.69 5.46
N ARG A 188 -11.52 5.85 4.41
CA ARG A 188 -10.81 4.57 4.42
C ARG A 188 -9.32 4.76 4.66
N LEU A 189 -8.67 5.71 3.97
CA LEU A 189 -7.26 6.00 4.20
C LEU A 189 -7.02 6.43 5.65
N ALA A 190 -7.84 7.34 6.19
CA ALA A 190 -7.73 7.78 7.58
C ALA A 190 -7.80 6.60 8.56
N GLY A 191 -8.74 5.66 8.35
CA GLY A 191 -8.88 4.45 9.15
C GLY A 191 -7.68 3.50 9.02
N VAL A 192 -7.14 3.30 7.83
CA VAL A 192 -5.95 2.45 7.63
C VAL A 192 -4.72 3.08 8.30
N VAL A 193 -4.52 4.38 8.17
CA VAL A 193 -3.41 5.10 8.79
C VAL A 193 -3.52 5.08 10.33
N LEU A 194 -4.74 5.12 10.89
CA LEU A 194 -4.97 4.90 12.32
C LEU A 194 -4.53 3.49 12.76
N LEU A 195 -4.88 2.46 12.00
CA LEU A 195 -4.41 1.10 12.28
C LEU A 195 -2.88 0.99 12.15
N ARG A 196 -2.27 1.74 11.22
CA ARG A 196 -0.82 1.83 11.10
C ARG A 196 -0.19 2.47 12.33
N ARG A 197 -0.76 3.55 12.86
CA ARG A 197 -0.34 4.16 14.13
C ARG A 197 -0.37 3.13 15.27
N GLU A 198 -1.47 2.39 15.42
CA GLU A 198 -1.58 1.36 16.46
C GLU A 198 -0.50 0.29 16.33
N TYR A 199 -0.21 -0.14 15.11
CA TYR A 199 0.88 -1.06 14.83
C TYR A 199 2.23 -0.46 15.23
N GLU A 200 2.54 0.78 14.87
CA GLU A 200 3.83 1.42 15.22
C GLU A 200 4.01 1.59 16.73
N LEU A 201 2.92 1.85 17.47
CA LEU A 201 2.96 1.98 18.93
C LEU A 201 3.17 0.64 19.65
N ARG A 202 2.66 -0.47 19.10
CA ARG A 202 2.70 -1.80 19.73
C ARG A 202 3.86 -2.67 19.24
N ASP A 203 4.01 -2.76 17.92
CA ASP A 203 4.83 -3.76 17.25
C ASP A 203 5.98 -3.12 16.45
N GLY A 204 5.70 -2.02 15.75
CA GLY A 204 6.67 -1.36 14.84
C GLY A 204 7.79 -0.60 15.56
N GLY A 205 7.57 -0.22 16.83
CA GLY A 205 8.58 0.35 17.71
C GLY A 205 9.01 1.79 17.40
N SER A 206 8.34 2.47 16.46
CA SER A 206 8.67 3.85 16.09
C SER A 206 7.58 4.84 16.51
N ARG A 207 7.80 5.50 17.65
CA ARG A 207 6.91 6.59 18.10
C ARG A 207 6.84 7.74 17.10
N PHE A 208 7.93 8.01 16.39
CA PHE A 208 7.96 9.04 15.35
C PHE A 208 6.99 8.71 14.21
N ARG A 209 7.03 7.47 13.68
CA ARG A 209 6.08 7.03 12.65
C ARG A 209 4.64 7.00 13.15
N ALA A 210 4.42 6.60 14.41
CA ALA A 210 3.09 6.68 15.02
C ALA A 210 2.56 8.13 15.11
N CYS A 211 3.43 9.11 15.38
CA CYS A 211 3.07 10.54 15.37
C CYS A 211 2.73 11.02 13.97
N TRP A 212 3.52 10.65 12.95
CA TRP A 212 3.25 10.98 11.55
C TRP A 212 1.91 10.41 11.07
N ALA A 213 1.65 9.14 11.38
CA ALA A 213 0.37 8.51 11.06
C ALA A 213 -0.81 9.22 11.77
N ALA A 214 -0.66 9.62 13.05
CA ALA A 214 -1.69 10.45 13.69
C ALA A 214 -1.89 11.79 12.98
N ASN A 215 -0.81 12.48 12.61
CA ASN A 215 -0.89 13.77 11.93
C ASN A 215 -1.66 13.65 10.61
N GLU A 216 -1.30 12.66 9.79
CA GLU A 216 -2.00 12.38 8.53
C GLU A 216 -3.48 12.02 8.76
N SER A 217 -3.79 11.13 9.69
CA SER A 217 -5.18 10.78 10.02
C SER A 217 -5.98 11.99 10.52
N VAL A 218 -5.39 12.86 11.35
CA VAL A 218 -6.04 14.11 11.78
C VAL A 218 -6.35 14.98 10.57
N GLY A 219 -5.39 15.23 9.69
CA GLY A 219 -5.58 16.07 8.51
C GLY A 219 -6.67 15.54 7.57
N LEU A 220 -6.69 14.23 7.32
CA LEU A 220 -7.72 13.59 6.51
C LEU A 220 -9.11 13.73 7.13
N LEU A 221 -9.25 13.44 8.43
CA LEU A 221 -10.53 13.51 9.13
C LEU A 221 -11.02 14.95 9.30
N LEU A 222 -10.14 15.91 9.54
CA LEU A 222 -10.48 17.33 9.58
C LEU A 222 -11.01 17.79 8.22
N THR A 223 -10.35 17.41 7.14
CA THR A 223 -10.78 17.73 5.77
C THR A 223 -12.19 17.20 5.53
N LEU A 224 -12.48 15.95 5.91
CA LEU A 224 -13.80 15.35 5.79
C LEU A 224 -14.86 16.07 6.64
N CYS A 225 -14.52 16.47 7.87
CA CYS A 225 -15.43 17.26 8.72
C CYS A 225 -15.76 18.62 8.09
N ASN A 226 -14.75 19.30 7.52
CA ASN A 226 -14.92 20.58 6.84
C ASN A 226 -15.75 20.46 5.55
N GLU A 227 -15.73 19.30 4.91
CA GLU A 227 -16.60 18.95 3.77
C GLU A 227 -18.03 18.55 4.20
N GLY A 228 -18.33 18.54 5.50
CA GLY A 228 -19.65 18.22 6.04
C GLY A 228 -19.93 16.72 6.21
N ILE A 229 -18.90 15.87 6.18
CA ILE A 229 -19.04 14.42 6.39
C ILE A 229 -19.12 14.13 7.89
N ALA A 230 -20.34 14.07 8.42
CA ALA A 230 -20.60 13.89 9.86
C ALA A 230 -19.93 12.64 10.47
N ASP A 231 -19.83 11.56 9.70
CA ASP A 231 -19.22 10.29 10.14
C ASP A 231 -17.72 10.41 10.42
N ALA A 232 -17.06 11.49 9.99
CA ALA A 232 -15.64 11.74 10.26
C ALA A 232 -15.39 12.27 11.68
N TRP A 233 -16.43 12.82 12.33
CA TRP A 233 -16.28 13.44 13.65
C TRP A 233 -15.97 12.43 14.77
N PRO A 234 -16.70 11.30 14.92
CA PRO A 234 -16.38 10.33 15.96
C PRO A 234 -14.94 9.79 15.91
N PRO A 235 -14.39 9.34 14.76
CA PRO A 235 -12.99 8.88 14.72
C PRO A 235 -11.99 10.02 14.96
N LEU A 236 -12.28 11.25 14.54
CA LEU A 236 -11.41 12.41 14.81
C LEU A 236 -11.33 12.72 16.32
N ALA A 237 -12.48 12.80 16.98
CA ALA A 237 -12.56 13.08 18.40
C ALA A 237 -11.86 11.98 19.22
N ASN A 238 -12.08 10.72 18.86
CA ASN A 238 -11.42 9.57 19.51
C ASN A 238 -9.91 9.59 19.30
N LEU A 239 -9.44 9.90 18.09
CA LEU A 239 -8.01 10.03 17.80
C LEU A 239 -7.40 11.11 18.70
N ILE A 240 -7.95 12.33 18.68
CA ILE A 240 -7.44 13.46 19.47
C ILE A 240 -7.41 13.14 20.97
N ALA A 241 -8.47 12.53 21.50
CA ALA A 241 -8.53 12.13 22.90
C ALA A 241 -7.46 11.08 23.28
N SER A 242 -6.98 10.30 22.32
CA SER A 242 -5.92 9.30 22.52
C SER A 242 -4.50 9.87 22.44
N LEU A 243 -4.32 11.09 21.93
CA LEU A 243 -3.02 11.70 21.75
C LEU A 243 -2.44 12.19 23.08
N SER A 244 -1.14 12.02 23.27
CA SER A 244 -0.42 12.67 24.36
C SER A 244 -0.25 14.18 24.08
N ARG A 245 -0.04 14.98 25.14
CA ARG A 245 0.19 16.44 24.99
C ARG A 245 1.31 16.78 23.99
N PRO A 246 2.47 16.09 23.97
CA PRO A 246 3.50 16.35 22.97
C PRO A 246 3.04 16.06 21.53
N GLU A 247 2.25 15.00 21.31
CA GLU A 247 1.72 14.68 19.98
C GLU A 247 0.72 15.72 19.51
N VAL A 248 -0.17 16.16 20.41
CA VAL A 248 -1.10 17.26 20.13
C VAL A 248 -0.36 18.53 19.73
N ALA A 249 0.70 18.90 20.47
CA ALA A 249 1.49 20.07 20.16
C ALA A 249 2.19 19.97 18.79
N LEU A 250 2.71 18.78 18.44
CA LEU A 250 3.32 18.53 17.15
C LEU A 250 2.30 18.64 16.01
N ILE A 251 1.14 18.01 16.17
CA ILE A 251 0.08 18.03 15.16
C ILE A 251 -0.50 19.43 15.01
N ALA A 252 -0.71 20.17 16.10
CA ALA A 252 -1.18 21.55 16.05
C ALA A 252 -0.19 22.52 15.38
N ALA A 253 1.10 22.17 15.35
CA ALA A 253 2.10 22.96 14.63
C ALA A 253 1.96 22.83 13.10
N ASP A 254 1.44 21.69 12.62
CA ASP A 254 1.23 21.41 11.19
C ASP A 254 -0.22 21.70 10.76
N ILE A 255 -1.18 21.42 11.64
CA ILE A 255 -2.63 21.54 11.43
C ILE A 255 -3.22 22.37 12.59
N PRO A 256 -3.07 23.71 12.59
CA PRO A 256 -3.55 24.56 13.69
C PRO A 256 -5.04 24.42 13.99
N GLU A 257 -5.85 24.10 12.98
CA GLU A 257 -7.29 23.88 13.08
C GLU A 257 -7.66 22.77 14.08
N VAL A 258 -6.76 21.82 14.35
CA VAL A 258 -6.98 20.78 15.35
C VAL A 258 -7.25 21.36 16.75
N LEU A 259 -6.74 22.55 17.05
CA LEU A 259 -6.95 23.23 18.33
C LEU A 259 -8.43 23.58 18.55
N SER A 260 -9.18 23.84 17.49
CA SER A 260 -10.63 24.08 17.57
C SER A 260 -11.41 22.84 18.01
N VAL A 261 -10.86 21.65 17.78
CA VAL A 261 -11.45 20.38 18.20
C VAL A 261 -11.07 20.03 19.64
N ILE A 262 -9.85 20.38 20.06
CA ILE A 262 -9.35 20.14 21.43
C ILE A 262 -9.98 21.09 22.44
N ASN A 263 -10.23 22.33 22.04
CA ASN A 263 -10.79 23.36 22.90
C ASN A 263 -11.86 24.18 22.14
N PRO A 264 -13.09 23.66 22.05
CA PRO A 264 -14.17 24.31 21.28
C PRO A 264 -14.56 25.70 21.83
N GLU A 265 -14.14 26.05 23.05
CA GLU A 265 -14.43 27.33 23.71
C GLU A 265 -13.25 28.34 23.69
N GLY A 266 -12.07 27.96 23.18
CA GLY A 266 -10.99 28.91 22.90
C GLY A 266 -10.29 29.54 24.12
N HIS A 267 -10.06 28.78 25.20
CA HIS A 267 -9.27 29.26 26.34
C HIS A 267 -7.83 28.74 26.32
N ALA A 268 -6.89 29.62 25.97
CA ALA A 268 -5.44 29.41 26.10
C ALA A 268 -4.98 29.46 27.57
#